data_AF-A0AAU4BK87-F1
#
_entry.id   AF-A0AAU4BK87-F1
#
_cell.length_a   1.000
_cell.length_b   1.000
_cell.length_c   1.000
_cell.angle_alpha   90.00
_cell.angle_beta   90.00
_cell.angle_gamma   90.00
#
_symmetry.space_group_name_H-M   'P 1'
#
loop_
_entity.id
_entity.type
_entity.pdbx_description
1 polymer ?
#
loop_
_entity_poly.entity_id
_entity_poly.type
_entity_poly.pdbx_seq_one_letter_code
_entity_poly.pdbx_strand_id
1 'polypeptide(L)'
;MTTKTIRSGNGGTATKAPAGPARAVPIRRLDPAKGIKSVQDLADHLHVAAQVELSTIPLYLYATYSIKTAGHSQWAAPRGVLRSLIGISIEEMLHLALVRNLLVAIGYGDQITFYDKEFIPKYPSLMMHRYNPDDEDGEEILLSLKGLSKQHVSTFRRIEMPDDVKPNAVTFATHPEAVGQYTSLGAFYRSIEKGFLDLDGKGKIDWAYDDVRKQYKRAFWNEFGSGKPLRVYDLDTARKALNIIIEQGEGTLKDHEHVKVKRGIEDFTHYEKFLRIQRGEEGIGAVDGDKHEISIDDPEATWPVVSDPSVDDFDDQPGVHSLMTLFNAAYCYTLCMLDEVYRHSTDDVVTKPYPGTDREEHFSRRYGLERNGVAIMQGVLYPIAQALVTTRIPGGAWKGLHAAPSFEFYDFSKAENRTKKQQLVDLCETALHHFPALGGPDGIQRQIGLLADI
;
A
#
# COMPACT_ATOMS: atom_id res chain seq x y z
N MET A 1 -16.35 -17.15 -73.55
CA MET A 1 -15.59 -16.09 -72.85
C MET A 1 -16.40 -15.64 -71.65
N THR A 2 -16.04 -16.13 -70.46
CA THR A 2 -16.45 -15.51 -69.19
C THR A 2 -15.58 -16.09 -68.08
N THR A 3 -14.56 -15.33 -67.71
CA THR A 3 -13.55 -15.63 -66.70
C THR A 3 -14.18 -15.51 -65.31
N LYS A 4 -14.17 -16.58 -64.52
CA LYS A 4 -14.54 -16.57 -63.09
C LYS A 4 -13.32 -16.16 -62.25
N THR A 5 -13.42 -15.02 -61.59
CA THR A 5 -12.41 -14.54 -60.63
C THR A 5 -12.68 -15.19 -59.26
N ILE A 6 -11.71 -15.96 -58.78
CA ILE A 6 -11.69 -16.55 -57.44
C ILE A 6 -11.27 -15.46 -56.45
N ARG A 7 -12.14 -15.10 -55.49
CA ARG A 7 -11.77 -14.28 -54.33
C ARG A 7 -11.25 -15.20 -53.23
N SER A 8 -9.98 -15.04 -52.87
CA SER A 8 -9.34 -15.60 -51.68
C SER A 8 -9.97 -14.99 -50.42
N GLY A 9 -10.53 -15.84 -49.55
CA GLY A 9 -10.97 -15.44 -48.22
C GLY A 9 -9.75 -15.12 -47.36
N ASN A 10 -9.59 -13.85 -47.01
CA ASN A 10 -8.61 -13.42 -46.02
C ASN A 10 -9.20 -13.76 -44.64
N GLY A 11 -8.64 -14.77 -43.98
CA GLY A 11 -8.92 -15.08 -42.58
C GLY A 11 -8.40 -13.94 -41.71
N GLY A 12 -9.24 -12.93 -41.48
CA GLY A 12 -8.98 -11.89 -40.51
C GLY A 12 -8.92 -12.51 -39.12
N THR A 13 -7.73 -12.52 -38.54
CA THR A 13 -7.52 -12.74 -37.11
C THR A 13 -8.40 -11.76 -36.36
N ALA A 14 -9.41 -12.28 -35.66
CA ALA A 14 -10.20 -11.49 -34.74
C ALA A 14 -9.25 -11.01 -33.64
N THR A 15 -8.78 -9.77 -33.76
CA THR A 15 -8.14 -9.04 -32.68
C THR A 15 -9.18 -8.90 -31.59
N LYS A 16 -9.01 -9.70 -30.53
CA LYS A 16 -9.74 -9.52 -29.27
C LYS A 16 -9.51 -8.06 -28.86
N ALA A 17 -10.56 -7.24 -28.86
CA ALA A 17 -10.47 -5.91 -28.27
C ALA A 17 -9.91 -6.07 -26.84
N PRO A 18 -8.95 -5.24 -26.40
CA PRO A 18 -8.45 -5.34 -25.04
C PRO A 18 -9.67 -5.17 -24.11
N ALA A 19 -9.93 -6.19 -23.30
CA ALA A 19 -10.93 -6.07 -22.24
C ALA A 19 -10.51 -4.87 -21.39
N GLY A 20 -11.45 -3.95 -21.11
CA GLY A 20 -11.18 -2.84 -20.20
C GLY A 20 -10.63 -3.35 -18.86
N PRO A 21 -9.94 -2.48 -18.09
CA PRO A 21 -9.32 -2.89 -16.83
C PRO A 21 -10.35 -3.58 -15.93
N ALA A 22 -10.02 -4.78 -15.46
CA ALA A 22 -10.92 -5.55 -14.61
C ALA A 22 -11.05 -4.86 -13.25
N ARG A 23 -12.28 -4.72 -12.76
CA ARG A 23 -12.52 -4.24 -11.41
C ARG A 23 -12.04 -5.28 -10.40
N ALA A 24 -11.31 -4.85 -9.38
CA ALA A 24 -10.97 -5.70 -8.26
C ALA A 24 -12.26 -6.19 -7.58
N VAL A 25 -12.38 -7.50 -7.41
CA VAL A 25 -13.52 -8.10 -6.70
C VAL A 25 -13.17 -8.12 -5.23
N PRO A 26 -13.91 -7.43 -4.35
CA PRO A 26 -13.64 -7.47 -2.93
C PRO A 26 -13.89 -8.88 -2.40
N ILE A 27 -13.05 -9.34 -1.46
CA ILE A 27 -13.18 -10.67 -0.85
C ILE A 27 -14.52 -10.79 -0.12
N ARG A 28 -14.97 -9.69 0.49
CA ARG A 28 -16.28 -9.57 1.13
C ARG A 28 -17.20 -8.72 0.27
N ARG A 29 -18.40 -9.19 0.01
CA ARG A 29 -19.40 -8.40 -0.71
C ARG A 29 -20.08 -7.44 0.25
N LEU A 30 -19.97 -6.15 -0.03
CA LEU A 30 -20.68 -5.13 0.72
C LEU A 30 -22.02 -4.82 0.06
N ASP A 31 -22.96 -4.36 0.88
CA ASP A 31 -24.22 -3.77 0.43
C ASP A 31 -24.37 -2.40 1.13
N PRO A 32 -23.74 -1.35 0.56
CA PRO A 32 -23.81 0.00 1.15
C PRO A 32 -25.25 0.51 1.28
N ALA A 33 -26.17 0.08 0.41
CA ALA A 33 -27.57 0.50 0.43
C ALA A 33 -28.32 -0.04 1.66
N LYS A 34 -28.03 -1.28 2.07
CA LYS A 34 -28.54 -1.81 3.34
C LYS A 34 -27.84 -1.20 4.55
N GLY A 35 -26.61 -0.71 4.39
CA GLY A 35 -25.76 -0.22 5.47
C GLY A 35 -25.38 -1.33 6.45
N ILE A 36 -24.69 -0.96 7.53
CA ILE A 36 -24.17 -1.90 8.53
C ILE A 36 -25.27 -2.21 9.57
N LYS A 37 -25.78 -3.45 9.62
CA LYS A 37 -26.87 -3.89 10.51
C LYS A 37 -26.46 -4.98 11.50
N SER A 38 -25.35 -5.64 11.25
CA SER A 38 -24.77 -6.70 12.07
C SER A 38 -23.26 -6.47 12.30
N VAL A 39 -22.69 -7.12 13.31
CA VAL A 39 -21.23 -7.11 13.54
C VAL A 39 -20.48 -7.77 12.38
N GLN A 40 -21.10 -8.78 11.73
CA GLN A 40 -20.55 -9.36 10.50
C GLN A 40 -20.47 -8.33 9.38
N ASP A 41 -21.53 -7.53 9.16
CA ASP A 41 -21.50 -6.48 8.15
C ASP A 41 -20.37 -5.49 8.46
N LEU A 42 -20.21 -5.11 9.74
CA LEU A 42 -19.13 -4.21 10.17
C LEU A 42 -17.75 -4.82 9.88
N ALA A 43 -17.55 -6.10 10.21
CA ALA A 43 -16.32 -6.82 9.92
C ALA A 43 -16.04 -6.93 8.42
N ASP A 44 -17.06 -7.19 7.61
CA ASP A 44 -16.94 -7.25 6.16
C ASP A 44 -16.52 -5.89 5.58
N HIS A 45 -17.10 -4.79 6.06
CA HIS A 45 -16.70 -3.43 5.64
C HIS A 45 -15.25 -3.13 6.04
N LEU A 46 -14.84 -3.49 7.26
CA LEU A 46 -13.45 -3.32 7.70
C LEU A 46 -12.46 -4.19 6.90
N HIS A 47 -12.84 -5.41 6.54
CA HIS A 47 -12.01 -6.27 5.69
C HIS A 47 -11.78 -5.64 4.31
N VAL A 48 -12.82 -5.07 3.73
CA VAL A 48 -12.72 -4.36 2.45
C VAL A 48 -11.95 -3.06 2.60
N ALA A 49 -12.11 -2.33 3.70
CA ALA A 49 -11.30 -1.17 4.02
C ALA A 49 -9.81 -1.51 4.04
N ALA A 50 -9.43 -2.64 4.64
CA ALA A 50 -8.05 -3.11 4.61
C ALA A 50 -7.53 -3.42 3.18
N GLN A 51 -8.40 -3.91 2.29
CA GLN A 51 -8.04 -4.09 0.87
C GLN A 51 -7.86 -2.75 0.14
N VAL A 52 -8.65 -1.73 0.49
CA VAL A 52 -8.53 -0.37 -0.04
C VAL A 52 -7.19 0.24 0.40
N GLU A 53 -6.85 0.22 1.69
CA GLU A 53 -5.57 0.79 2.17
C GLU A 53 -4.36 0.04 1.61
N LEU A 54 -4.45 -1.29 1.44
CA LEU A 54 -3.35 -2.01 0.79
C LEU A 54 -3.23 -1.65 -0.70
N SER A 55 -4.31 -1.24 -1.37
CA SER A 55 -4.28 -0.86 -2.79
C SER A 55 -3.68 0.51 -3.07
N THR A 56 -3.56 1.38 -2.07
CA THR A 56 -2.93 2.70 -2.21
C THR A 56 -1.41 2.64 -1.95
N ILE A 57 -0.95 1.75 -1.05
CA ILE A 57 0.46 1.63 -0.66
C ILE A 57 1.39 1.36 -1.86
N PRO A 58 1.24 0.28 -2.66
CA PRO A 58 2.08 0.04 -3.82
C PRO A 58 2.02 1.16 -4.86
N LEU A 59 0.87 1.78 -5.05
CA LEU A 59 0.65 2.87 -6.00
C LEU A 59 1.54 4.08 -5.65
N TYR A 60 1.50 4.51 -4.38
CA TYR A 60 2.30 5.65 -3.90
C TYR A 60 3.79 5.31 -3.83
N LEU A 61 4.15 4.10 -3.39
CA LEU A 61 5.53 3.64 -3.37
C LEU A 61 6.14 3.53 -4.77
N TYR A 62 5.38 3.03 -5.75
CA TYR A 62 5.84 2.93 -7.13
C TYR A 62 6.23 4.30 -7.69
N ALA A 63 5.36 5.31 -7.53
CA ALA A 63 5.66 6.67 -7.95
C ALA A 63 6.87 7.24 -7.18
N THR A 64 6.96 6.97 -5.88
CA THR A 64 8.10 7.36 -5.04
C THR A 64 9.41 6.78 -5.55
N TYR A 65 9.44 5.48 -5.88
CA TYR A 65 10.64 4.81 -6.37
C TYR A 65 11.10 5.34 -7.73
N SER A 66 10.20 5.90 -8.54
CA SER A 66 10.58 6.51 -9.82
C SER A 66 11.42 7.79 -9.66
N ILE A 67 11.43 8.43 -8.49
CA ILE A 67 12.19 9.67 -8.25
C ILE A 67 13.70 9.40 -8.32
N LYS A 68 14.43 10.23 -9.08
CA LYS A 68 15.89 10.22 -9.11
C LYS A 68 16.44 10.85 -7.84
N THR A 69 17.11 10.07 -7.01
CA THR A 69 17.76 10.55 -5.77
C THR A 69 19.27 10.80 -5.94
N ALA A 70 19.82 10.62 -7.15
CA ALA A 70 21.25 10.76 -7.41
C ALA A 70 21.69 12.22 -7.26
N GLY A 71 22.56 12.49 -6.28
CA GLY A 71 23.03 13.85 -5.94
C GLY A 71 22.60 14.32 -4.55
N HIS A 72 21.74 13.57 -3.87
CA HIS A 72 21.36 13.81 -2.48
C HIS A 72 21.74 12.59 -1.62
N SER A 73 22.26 12.84 -0.43
CA SER A 73 22.54 11.75 0.50
C SER A 73 21.25 10.99 0.80
N GLN A 74 21.25 9.67 0.64
CA GLN A 74 20.18 8.78 1.13
C GLN A 74 19.94 8.90 2.65
N TRP A 75 20.88 9.54 3.37
CA TRP A 75 20.81 9.85 4.80
C TRP A 75 20.39 11.29 5.09
N ALA A 76 20.22 12.14 4.08
CA ALA A 76 19.58 13.43 4.28
C ALA A 76 18.09 13.19 4.51
N ALA A 77 17.49 13.98 5.40
CA ALA A 77 16.03 13.95 5.54
C ALA A 77 15.39 14.12 4.15
N PRO A 78 14.42 13.27 3.77
CA PRO A 78 13.66 13.47 2.54
C PRO A 78 13.15 14.91 2.50
N ARG A 79 13.23 15.53 1.32
CA ARG A 79 12.89 16.94 1.08
C ARG A 79 11.82 17.02 0.00
N GLY A 80 10.87 17.93 0.20
CA GLY A 80 9.77 18.19 -0.73
C GLY A 80 8.98 16.92 -1.05
N VAL A 81 8.78 16.66 -2.34
CA VAL A 81 7.88 15.60 -2.83
C VAL A 81 8.26 14.21 -2.31
N LEU A 82 9.55 13.89 -2.20
CA LEU A 82 9.99 12.59 -1.69
C LEU A 82 9.54 12.36 -0.25
N ARG A 83 9.59 13.40 0.59
CA ARG A 83 9.13 13.33 1.98
C ARG A 83 7.63 13.11 2.04
N SER A 84 6.88 13.87 1.27
CA SER A 84 5.43 13.81 1.25
C SER A 84 4.93 12.43 0.82
N LEU A 85 5.48 11.86 -0.26
CA LEU A 85 5.05 10.53 -0.73
C LEU A 85 5.45 9.38 0.21
N ILE A 86 6.64 9.44 0.82
CA ILE A 86 7.05 8.46 1.85
C ILE A 86 6.15 8.59 3.09
N GLY A 87 5.88 9.82 3.54
CA GLY A 87 5.00 10.11 4.68
C GLY A 87 3.59 9.56 4.46
N ILE A 88 3.00 9.84 3.30
CA ILE A 88 1.67 9.32 2.92
C ILE A 88 1.69 7.79 2.89
N SER A 89 2.69 7.16 2.25
CA SER A 89 2.78 5.70 2.21
C SER A 89 2.87 5.05 3.61
N ILE A 90 3.53 5.73 4.56
CA ILE A 90 3.60 5.30 5.97
C ILE A 90 2.25 5.50 6.68
N GLU A 91 1.53 6.59 6.38
CA GLU A 91 0.19 6.86 6.90
C GLU A 91 -0.82 5.81 6.39
N GLU A 92 -0.76 5.40 5.12
CA GLU A 92 -1.58 4.30 4.59
C GLU A 92 -1.29 2.95 5.30
N MET A 93 -0.01 2.67 5.61
CA MET A 93 0.36 1.50 6.42
C MET A 93 -0.17 1.59 7.86
N LEU A 94 -0.22 2.80 8.42
CA LEU A 94 -0.86 3.07 9.72
C LEU A 94 -2.36 2.82 9.64
N HIS A 95 -3.04 3.26 8.57
CA HIS A 95 -4.47 3.03 8.38
C HIS A 95 -4.77 1.53 8.31
N LEU A 96 -4.00 0.77 7.53
CA LEU A 96 -4.12 -0.68 7.47
C LEU A 96 -3.98 -1.34 8.86
N ALA A 97 -3.02 -0.87 9.68
CA ALA A 97 -2.85 -1.35 11.05
C ALA A 97 -4.03 -0.99 11.97
N LEU A 98 -4.59 0.21 11.83
CA LEU A 98 -5.77 0.66 12.59
C LEU A 98 -7.03 -0.10 12.19
N VAL A 99 -7.27 -0.33 10.90
CA VAL A 99 -8.36 -1.16 10.39
C VAL A 99 -8.27 -2.58 10.95
N ARG A 100 -7.06 -3.16 10.97
CA ARG A 100 -6.86 -4.47 11.59
C ARG A 100 -7.10 -4.46 13.09
N ASN A 101 -6.72 -3.39 13.79
CA ASN A 101 -7.05 -3.24 15.22
C ASN A 101 -8.56 -3.17 15.47
N LEU A 102 -9.30 -2.45 14.62
CA LEU A 102 -10.76 -2.39 14.66
C LEU A 102 -11.38 -3.79 14.46
N LEU A 103 -10.89 -4.58 13.49
CA LEU A 103 -11.32 -5.98 13.28
C LEU A 103 -11.06 -6.85 14.51
N VAL A 104 -9.88 -6.76 15.10
CA VAL A 104 -9.55 -7.51 16.32
C VAL A 104 -10.48 -7.13 17.45
N ALA A 105 -10.73 -5.83 17.64
CA ALA A 105 -11.55 -5.33 18.75
C ALA A 105 -12.99 -5.85 18.75
N ILE A 106 -13.54 -6.19 17.58
CA ILE A 106 -14.88 -6.77 17.44
C ILE A 106 -14.87 -8.31 17.36
N GLY A 107 -13.71 -8.96 17.53
CA GLY A 107 -13.57 -10.43 17.52
C GLY A 107 -13.30 -11.06 16.14
N TYR A 108 -12.95 -10.26 15.14
CA TYR A 108 -12.80 -10.68 13.73
C TYR A 108 -11.35 -10.63 13.23
N GLY A 109 -10.39 -10.47 14.13
CA GLY A 109 -8.97 -10.31 13.79
C GLY A 109 -8.33 -11.50 13.05
N ASP A 110 -8.91 -12.70 13.16
CA ASP A 110 -8.45 -13.92 12.48
C ASP A 110 -9.07 -14.09 11.07
N GLN A 111 -10.01 -13.23 10.68
CA GLN A 111 -10.66 -13.30 9.36
C GLN A 111 -9.92 -12.50 8.27
N ILE A 112 -8.80 -11.85 8.63
CA ILE A 112 -7.96 -11.10 7.70
C ILE A 112 -6.59 -11.78 7.59
N THR A 113 -6.14 -11.98 6.35
CA THR A 113 -4.81 -12.51 6.01
C THR A 113 -4.26 -11.65 4.88
N PHE A 114 -3.06 -11.10 5.08
CA PHE A 114 -2.44 -10.16 4.15
C PHE A 114 -1.72 -10.88 3.01
N TYR A 115 -1.05 -12.01 3.31
CA TYR A 115 -0.49 -12.87 2.28
C TYR A 115 -1.57 -13.78 1.68
N ASP A 116 -2.40 -13.19 0.83
CA ASP A 116 -3.43 -13.88 0.08
C ASP A 116 -3.48 -13.32 -1.36
N LYS A 117 -3.53 -14.20 -2.36
CA LYS A 117 -3.58 -13.83 -3.78
C LYS A 117 -4.80 -12.98 -4.15
N GLU A 118 -5.89 -13.09 -3.41
CA GLU A 118 -7.11 -12.30 -3.58
C GLU A 118 -7.06 -10.99 -2.78
N PHE A 119 -6.24 -10.91 -1.73
CA PHE A 119 -6.08 -9.72 -0.90
C PHE A 119 -5.05 -8.75 -1.48
N ILE A 120 -3.94 -9.28 -2.03
CA ILE A 120 -2.90 -8.48 -2.68
C ILE A 120 -3.49 -7.78 -3.92
N PRO A 121 -3.36 -6.45 -4.04
CA PRO A 121 -3.91 -5.70 -5.16
C PRO A 121 -3.25 -6.08 -6.49
N LYS A 122 -4.02 -5.94 -7.57
CA LYS A 122 -3.54 -6.12 -8.94
C LYS A 122 -3.66 -4.80 -9.67
N TYR A 123 -2.69 -4.51 -10.53
CA TYR A 123 -2.67 -3.30 -11.35
C TYR A 123 -2.54 -3.68 -12.83
N PRO A 124 -3.20 -2.96 -13.75
CA PRO A 124 -4.15 -1.89 -13.46
C PRO A 124 -5.50 -2.44 -13.00
N SER A 125 -6.21 -1.74 -12.12
CA SER A 125 -7.56 -2.12 -11.68
C SER A 125 -8.39 -0.92 -11.24
N LEU A 126 -9.71 -1.02 -11.40
CA LEU A 126 -10.63 0.01 -10.89
C LEU A 126 -10.70 -0.07 -9.35
N MET A 127 -10.62 1.10 -8.72
CA MET A 127 -10.62 1.23 -7.26
C MET A 127 -11.91 0.65 -6.65
N MET A 128 -11.75 -0.13 -5.59
CA MET A 128 -12.88 -0.69 -4.87
C MET A 128 -13.62 0.40 -4.08
N HIS A 129 -14.95 0.30 -4.06
CA HIS A 129 -15.81 1.12 -3.20
C HIS A 129 -15.66 2.64 -3.33
N ARG A 130 -15.00 3.13 -4.38
CA ARG A 130 -14.92 4.53 -4.75
C ARG A 130 -15.52 4.79 -6.12
N TYR A 131 -16.58 5.59 -6.15
CA TYR A 131 -17.22 6.07 -7.37
C TYR A 131 -17.82 7.43 -7.10
N ASN A 132 -17.60 8.38 -7.99
CA ASN A 132 -18.17 9.72 -7.88
C ASN A 132 -18.65 10.19 -9.26
N PRO A 133 -19.96 10.20 -9.55
CA PRO A 133 -20.48 10.59 -10.86
C PRO A 133 -20.22 12.06 -11.20
N ASP A 134 -19.93 12.86 -10.18
CA ASP A 134 -19.63 14.28 -10.31
C ASP A 134 -18.11 14.54 -10.45
N ASP A 135 -17.28 13.50 -10.48
CA ASP A 135 -15.84 13.62 -10.75
C ASP A 135 -15.61 13.93 -12.24
N GLU A 136 -15.04 15.10 -12.52
CA GLU A 136 -14.77 15.60 -13.87
C GLU A 136 -13.83 14.69 -14.68
N ASP A 137 -12.95 13.95 -13.99
CA ASP A 137 -11.97 13.03 -14.59
C ASP A 137 -12.52 11.58 -14.72
N GLY A 138 -13.82 11.40 -14.46
CA GLY A 138 -14.56 10.16 -14.66
C GLY A 138 -15.08 9.53 -13.37
N GLU A 139 -16.17 8.78 -13.47
CA GLU A 139 -16.90 8.30 -12.28
C GLU A 139 -16.12 7.28 -11.44
N GLU A 140 -15.19 6.56 -12.06
CA GLU A 140 -14.35 5.55 -11.43
C GLU A 140 -12.87 5.94 -11.53
N ILE A 141 -12.09 5.48 -10.55
CA ILE A 141 -10.64 5.71 -10.50
C ILE A 141 -9.92 4.44 -10.95
N LEU A 142 -9.13 4.54 -12.02
CA LEU A 142 -8.21 3.49 -12.44
C LEU A 142 -6.90 3.60 -11.66
N LEU A 143 -6.60 2.58 -10.86
CA LEU A 143 -5.33 2.43 -10.19
C LEU A 143 -4.34 1.79 -11.15
N SER A 144 -3.26 2.49 -11.47
CA SER A 144 -2.18 2.03 -12.36
C SER A 144 -0.83 2.37 -11.76
N LEU A 145 0.12 1.45 -11.82
CA LEU A 145 1.51 1.68 -11.44
C LEU A 145 2.21 2.52 -12.51
N LYS A 146 2.45 3.81 -12.24
CA LYS A 146 3.13 4.73 -13.17
C LYS A 146 4.14 5.61 -12.45
N GLY A 147 5.15 6.07 -13.20
CA GLY A 147 6.12 7.04 -12.71
C GLY A 147 5.45 8.32 -12.22
N LEU A 148 6.12 9.04 -11.32
CA LEU A 148 5.64 10.30 -10.78
C LEU A 148 5.55 11.36 -11.89
N SER A 149 4.40 12.00 -11.99
CA SER A 149 4.11 13.14 -12.88
C SER A 149 2.91 13.90 -12.34
N LYS A 150 2.69 15.15 -12.75
CA LYS A 150 1.48 15.89 -12.35
C LYS A 150 0.19 15.18 -12.77
N GLN A 151 0.21 14.53 -13.94
CA GLN A 151 -0.94 13.76 -14.41
C GLN A 151 -1.23 12.57 -13.48
N HIS A 152 -0.20 11.83 -13.07
CA HIS A 152 -0.40 10.69 -12.19
C HIS A 152 -0.77 11.10 -10.76
N VAL A 153 -0.19 12.20 -10.25
CA VAL A 153 -0.59 12.79 -8.96
C VAL A 153 -2.07 13.22 -8.96
N SER A 154 -2.63 13.60 -10.11
CA SER A 154 -4.08 13.85 -10.23
C SER A 154 -4.91 12.63 -9.84
N THR A 155 -4.46 11.41 -10.17
CA THR A 155 -5.13 10.18 -9.71
C THR A 155 -5.07 10.05 -8.19
N PHE A 156 -3.93 10.35 -7.57
CA PHE A 156 -3.78 10.29 -6.10
C PHE A 156 -4.67 11.33 -5.41
N ARG A 157 -4.69 12.56 -5.92
CA ARG A 157 -5.60 13.61 -5.47
C ARG A 157 -7.06 13.15 -5.55
N ARG A 158 -7.45 12.47 -6.64
CA ARG A 158 -8.81 11.93 -6.78
C ARG A 158 -9.10 10.86 -5.73
N ILE A 159 -8.16 9.95 -5.46
CA ILE A 159 -8.28 8.92 -4.40
C ILE A 159 -8.55 9.58 -3.04
N GLU A 160 -7.82 10.63 -2.70
CA GLU A 160 -7.94 11.32 -1.40
C GLU A 160 -8.95 12.48 -1.41
N MET A 161 -9.72 12.65 -2.48
CA MET A 161 -10.62 13.80 -2.61
C MET A 161 -11.71 13.74 -1.54
N PRO A 162 -11.86 14.79 -0.70
CA PRO A 162 -12.91 14.84 0.30
C PRO A 162 -14.29 14.80 -0.33
N ASP A 163 -15.28 14.30 0.41
CA ASP A 163 -16.67 14.49 0.02
C ASP A 163 -17.26 15.82 0.52
N ASP A 164 -18.25 16.32 -0.23
CA ASP A 164 -19.03 17.51 0.16
C ASP A 164 -20.11 17.19 1.22
N VAL A 165 -19.89 16.18 2.07
CA VAL A 165 -20.94 15.65 2.97
C VAL A 165 -20.94 16.38 4.31
N LYS A 166 -22.12 16.81 4.78
CA LYS A 166 -22.27 17.50 6.07
C LYS A 166 -21.82 16.65 7.28
N PRO A 167 -21.30 17.25 8.37
CA PRO A 167 -20.68 16.49 9.48
C PRO A 167 -21.63 15.54 10.22
N ASN A 168 -22.93 15.83 10.17
CA ASN A 168 -23.98 15.07 10.85
C ASN A 168 -24.76 14.19 9.88
N ALA A 169 -24.23 13.97 8.66
CA ALA A 169 -24.89 13.12 7.68
C ALA A 169 -25.02 11.70 8.25
N VAL A 170 -26.25 11.23 8.36
CA VAL A 170 -26.59 9.87 8.78
C VAL A 170 -26.78 8.92 7.60
N THR A 171 -26.69 9.47 6.39
CA THR A 171 -26.80 8.80 5.09
C THR A 171 -25.70 9.36 4.18
N PHE A 172 -24.83 8.49 3.69
CA PHE A 172 -23.80 8.81 2.71
C PHE A 172 -24.36 8.51 1.32
N ALA A 173 -24.10 9.36 0.33
CA ALA A 173 -24.65 9.16 -1.00
C ALA A 173 -24.17 7.81 -1.56
N THR A 174 -25.13 6.88 -1.70
CA THR A 174 -24.92 5.55 -2.26
C THR A 174 -25.07 5.60 -3.77
N HIS A 175 -24.18 4.94 -4.49
CA HIS A 175 -24.27 4.80 -5.94
C HIS A 175 -25.02 3.54 -6.36
N PRO A 176 -25.45 3.41 -7.64
CA PRO A 176 -26.47 2.45 -8.06
C PRO A 176 -26.24 1.05 -7.49
N GLU A 177 -27.32 0.39 -7.06
CA GLU A 177 -27.30 -0.89 -6.35
C GLU A 177 -26.50 -2.00 -7.06
N ALA A 178 -26.29 -1.88 -8.37
CA ALA A 178 -25.47 -2.80 -9.16
C ALA A 178 -23.97 -2.75 -8.83
N VAL A 179 -23.50 -1.68 -8.16
CA VAL A 179 -22.09 -1.31 -8.09
C VAL A 179 -21.56 -1.31 -6.65
N GLY A 180 -22.42 -1.06 -5.66
CA GLY A 180 -22.11 -1.17 -4.23
C GLY A 180 -20.94 -0.27 -3.77
N GLN A 181 -20.87 0.98 -4.24
CA GLN A 181 -19.76 1.92 -4.00
C GLN A 181 -20.16 3.16 -3.16
N TYR A 182 -19.16 3.88 -2.65
CA TYR A 182 -19.27 5.16 -1.92
C TYR A 182 -18.69 6.33 -2.74
N THR A 183 -19.17 7.54 -2.48
CA THR A 183 -18.70 8.80 -3.11
C THR A 183 -17.24 9.15 -2.81
N SER A 184 -16.78 8.89 -1.58
CA SER A 184 -15.39 9.09 -1.12
C SER A 184 -14.98 8.01 -0.11
N LEU A 185 -13.69 7.98 0.23
CA LEU A 185 -13.18 7.10 1.30
C LEU A 185 -13.67 7.58 2.67
N GLY A 186 -13.79 8.90 2.88
CA GLY A 186 -14.42 9.48 4.06
C GLY A 186 -15.86 9.02 4.23
N ALA A 187 -16.65 8.96 3.15
CA ALA A 187 -18.01 8.44 3.18
C ALA A 187 -18.05 6.96 3.60
N PHE A 188 -17.10 6.17 3.08
CA PHE A 188 -16.95 4.77 3.44
C PHE A 188 -16.60 4.60 4.93
N TYR A 189 -15.61 5.32 5.44
CA TYR A 189 -15.19 5.24 6.84
C TYR A 189 -16.22 5.80 7.82
N ARG A 190 -16.98 6.84 7.47
CA ARG A 190 -18.10 7.31 8.29
C ARG A 190 -19.26 6.32 8.33
N SER A 191 -19.48 5.55 7.26
CA SER A 191 -20.43 4.43 7.29
C SER A 191 -19.98 3.39 8.32
N ILE A 192 -18.68 3.09 8.40
CA ILE A 192 -18.09 2.21 9.42
C ILE A 192 -18.26 2.80 10.82
N GLU A 193 -17.96 4.09 11.04
CA GLU A 193 -18.16 4.78 12.32
C GLU A 193 -19.62 4.69 12.78
N LYS A 194 -20.57 4.94 11.86
CA LYS A 194 -22.00 4.79 12.13
C LYS A 194 -22.34 3.35 12.53
N GLY A 195 -21.76 2.35 11.86
CA GLY A 195 -21.89 0.94 12.20
C GLY A 195 -21.47 0.66 13.65
N PHE A 196 -20.32 1.16 14.08
CA PHE A 196 -19.87 1.08 15.48
C PHE A 196 -20.87 1.73 16.44
N LEU A 197 -21.27 2.99 16.19
CA LEU A 197 -22.23 3.72 17.03
C LEU A 197 -23.56 2.97 17.19
N ASP A 198 -24.14 2.51 16.08
CA ASP A 198 -25.44 1.85 16.06
C ASP A 198 -25.42 0.47 16.74
N LEU A 199 -24.33 -0.29 16.58
CA LEU A 199 -24.21 -1.65 17.11
C LEU A 199 -23.83 -1.64 18.58
N ASP A 200 -22.87 -0.79 18.99
CA ASP A 200 -22.47 -0.63 20.39
C ASP A 200 -23.61 -0.06 21.23
N GLY A 201 -24.33 0.97 20.73
CA GLY A 201 -25.49 1.54 21.42
C GLY A 201 -26.66 0.55 21.60
N LYS A 202 -26.68 -0.56 20.84
CA LYS A 202 -27.62 -1.68 20.99
C LYS A 202 -27.07 -2.84 21.80
N GLY A 203 -25.84 -2.73 22.33
CA GLY A 203 -25.15 -3.79 23.06
C GLY A 203 -24.83 -5.01 22.19
N LYS A 204 -24.65 -4.83 20.87
CA LYS A 204 -24.38 -5.94 19.93
C LYS A 204 -22.89 -6.23 19.75
N ILE A 205 -22.02 -5.29 20.09
CA ILE A 205 -20.57 -5.49 20.00
C ILE A 205 -20.10 -6.12 21.31
N ASP A 206 -19.55 -7.33 21.22
CA ASP A 206 -18.80 -7.95 22.30
C ASP A 206 -17.32 -7.63 22.08
N TRP A 207 -16.82 -6.64 22.83
CA TRP A 207 -15.44 -6.16 22.66
C TRP A 207 -14.45 -7.24 23.09
N ALA A 208 -13.54 -7.61 22.18
CA ALA A 208 -12.58 -8.69 22.38
C ALA A 208 -11.39 -8.25 23.27
N TYR A 209 -11.66 -7.97 24.55
CA TYR A 209 -10.68 -7.46 25.52
C TYR A 209 -9.42 -8.32 25.64
N ASP A 210 -9.57 -9.66 25.57
CA ASP A 210 -8.46 -10.60 25.66
C ASP A 210 -7.50 -10.48 24.46
N ASP A 211 -8.00 -10.03 23.31
CA ASP A 211 -7.24 -9.90 22.07
C ASP A 211 -6.69 -8.49 21.82
N VAL A 212 -6.96 -7.53 22.72
CA VAL A 212 -6.36 -6.18 22.69
C VAL A 212 -4.82 -6.23 22.65
N ARG A 213 -4.23 -7.30 23.15
CA ARG A 213 -2.78 -7.53 23.13
C ARG A 213 -2.26 -8.06 21.80
N LYS A 214 -3.10 -8.56 20.90
CA LYS A 214 -2.75 -8.89 19.51
C LYS A 214 -2.75 -7.67 18.59
N GLN A 215 -3.35 -6.55 19.03
CA GLN A 215 -3.41 -5.30 18.28
C GLN A 215 -2.07 -4.58 18.21
N TYR A 216 -1.86 -3.90 17.10
CA TYR A 216 -0.68 -3.09 16.84
C TYR A 216 -0.71 -1.78 17.64
N LYS A 217 0.41 -1.38 18.27
CA LYS A 217 0.46 -0.17 19.12
C LYS A 217 1.72 0.68 19.02
N ARG A 218 2.69 0.27 18.21
CA ARG A 218 4.04 0.86 18.17
C ARG A 218 4.18 1.71 16.93
N ALA A 219 4.95 2.79 16.93
CA ALA A 219 5.06 3.68 15.76
C ALA A 219 6.52 3.85 15.32
N PHE A 220 7.34 2.80 15.45
CA PHE A 220 8.79 2.91 15.29
C PHE A 220 9.25 3.27 13.86
N TRP A 221 8.35 3.22 12.88
CA TRP A 221 8.59 3.59 11.49
C TRP A 221 7.98 4.95 11.10
N ASN A 222 7.18 5.55 11.98
CA ASN A 222 6.42 6.76 11.64
C ASN A 222 7.21 8.05 11.91
N GLU A 223 8.45 8.12 11.42
CA GLU A 223 9.27 9.35 11.54
C GLU A 223 8.83 10.46 10.59
N PHE A 224 8.19 10.08 9.47
CA PHE A 224 7.80 11.01 8.40
C PHE A 224 6.29 11.19 8.22
N GLY A 225 5.46 10.37 8.84
CA GLY A 225 4.01 10.55 8.88
C GLY A 225 3.52 11.11 10.21
N SER A 226 2.26 11.50 10.24
CA SER A 226 1.56 11.95 11.43
C SER A 226 0.87 10.77 12.14
N GLY A 227 0.48 10.95 13.41
CA GLY A 227 -0.28 9.94 14.16
C GLY A 227 0.53 8.77 14.74
N LYS A 228 -0.15 7.91 15.50
CA LYS A 228 0.41 6.66 16.06
C LYS A 228 -0.69 5.60 16.10
N PRO A 229 -0.36 4.31 15.92
CA PRO A 229 -1.34 3.26 16.13
C PRO A 229 -1.83 3.28 17.57
N LEU A 230 -3.13 3.02 17.74
CA LEU A 230 -3.76 2.92 19.04
C LEU A 230 -4.51 1.60 19.16
N ARG A 231 -4.65 1.14 20.40
CA ARG A 231 -5.47 -0.02 20.72
C ARG A 231 -6.92 0.39 20.80
N VAL A 232 -7.77 -0.42 20.21
CA VAL A 232 -9.23 -0.30 20.22
C VAL A 232 -9.80 -1.34 21.17
N TYR A 233 -10.56 -0.92 22.16
CA TYR A 233 -11.19 -1.80 23.14
C TYR A 233 -12.57 -1.32 23.59
N ASP A 234 -13.02 -0.18 23.06
CA ASP A 234 -14.33 0.40 23.29
C ASP A 234 -14.71 1.32 22.12
N LEU A 235 -15.93 1.85 22.15
CA LEU A 235 -16.44 2.76 21.12
C LEU A 235 -15.60 4.04 21.01
N ASP A 236 -15.12 4.59 22.12
CA ASP A 236 -14.33 5.83 22.11
C ASP A 236 -12.98 5.63 21.38
N THR A 237 -12.28 4.55 21.67
CA THR A 237 -11.04 4.19 21.00
C THR A 237 -11.26 3.79 19.54
N ALA A 238 -12.37 3.13 19.21
CA ALA A 238 -12.71 2.82 17.82
C ALA A 238 -12.92 4.10 16.99
N ARG A 239 -13.64 5.07 17.54
CA ARG A 239 -13.85 6.38 16.90
C ARG A 239 -12.55 7.17 16.76
N LYS A 240 -11.66 7.11 17.76
CA LYS A 240 -10.33 7.72 17.64
C LYS A 240 -9.50 7.10 16.51
N ALA A 241 -9.56 5.78 16.33
CA ALA A 241 -8.87 5.12 15.21
C ALA A 241 -9.44 5.56 13.85
N LEU A 242 -10.76 5.57 13.71
CA LEU A 242 -11.43 6.01 12.48
C LEU A 242 -11.16 7.49 12.18
N ASN A 243 -11.14 8.35 13.19
CA ASN A 243 -10.83 9.76 13.02
C ASN A 243 -9.39 9.97 12.50
N ILE A 244 -8.41 9.20 12.98
CA ILE A 244 -7.04 9.29 12.45
C ILE A 244 -7.01 8.98 10.95
N ILE A 245 -7.71 7.92 10.52
CA ILE A 245 -7.77 7.52 9.11
C ILE A 245 -8.39 8.63 8.27
N ILE A 246 -9.58 9.11 8.66
CA ILE A 246 -10.33 10.14 7.93
C ILE A 246 -9.55 11.47 7.90
N GLU A 247 -9.02 11.91 9.04
CA GLU A 247 -8.30 13.19 9.14
C GLU A 247 -7.02 13.20 8.30
N GLN A 248 -6.29 12.09 8.25
CA GLN A 248 -5.05 12.03 7.48
C GLN A 248 -5.30 11.99 5.97
N GLY A 249 -6.28 11.21 5.50
CA GLY A 249 -6.63 11.12 4.07
C GLY A 249 -7.26 12.41 3.54
N GLU A 250 -8.54 12.61 3.88
CA GLU A 250 -9.40 13.66 3.31
C GLU A 250 -9.55 14.91 4.20
N GLY A 251 -9.11 14.83 5.47
CA GLY A 251 -9.32 15.87 6.47
C GLY A 251 -10.72 15.87 7.10
N THR A 252 -10.99 16.91 7.90
CA THR A 252 -12.36 17.16 8.40
C THR A 252 -13.01 18.32 7.66
N LEU A 253 -14.34 18.41 7.77
CA LEU A 253 -15.17 19.45 7.13
C LEU A 253 -14.84 20.89 7.51
N LYS A 254 -14.00 21.09 8.54
CA LYS A 254 -13.54 22.42 8.96
C LYS A 254 -12.09 22.69 8.58
N ASP A 255 -11.30 21.63 8.44
CA ASP A 255 -9.85 21.67 8.30
C ASP A 255 -9.45 20.62 7.22
N HIS A 256 -9.94 20.75 5.99
CA HIS A 256 -9.58 19.87 4.86
C HIS A 256 -8.12 20.03 4.42
N GLU A 257 -7.50 21.16 4.80
CA GLU A 257 -6.13 21.49 4.45
C GLU A 257 -5.16 20.96 5.52
N HIS A 258 -5.48 21.14 6.80
CA HIS A 258 -4.55 20.94 7.90
C HIS A 258 -5.00 19.92 8.94
N VAL A 259 -4.06 19.10 9.42
CA VAL A 259 -4.24 18.11 10.48
C VAL A 259 -3.36 18.46 11.66
N LYS A 260 -3.93 18.40 12.88
CA LYS A 260 -3.19 18.68 14.11
C LYS A 260 -2.39 17.46 14.55
N VAL A 261 -1.07 17.53 14.41
CA VAL A 261 -0.19 16.41 14.78
C VAL A 261 0.22 16.47 16.26
N LYS A 262 0.57 17.67 16.76
CA LYS A 262 0.94 17.94 18.16
C LYS A 262 0.54 19.36 18.55
N ARG A 263 0.61 19.69 19.84
CA ARG A 263 0.30 21.04 20.33
C ARG A 263 1.17 22.08 19.61
N GLY A 264 0.53 22.88 18.74
CA GLY A 264 1.18 23.94 17.97
C GLY A 264 1.91 23.48 16.69
N ILE A 265 1.72 22.24 16.25
CA ILE A 265 2.28 21.71 14.99
C ILE A 265 1.14 21.14 14.15
N GLU A 266 0.99 21.67 12.93
CA GLU A 266 0.05 21.23 11.92
C GLU A 266 0.81 20.57 10.77
N ASP A 267 0.19 19.58 10.15
CA ASP A 267 0.61 18.92 8.90
C ASP A 267 -0.55 19.03 7.89
N PHE A 268 -0.37 18.58 6.66
CA PHE A 268 -1.39 18.59 5.62
C PHE A 268 -2.07 17.23 5.47
N THR A 269 -3.33 17.24 5.04
CA THR A 269 -4.06 16.05 4.59
C THR A 269 -3.39 15.46 3.34
N HIS A 270 -3.67 14.20 3.01
CA HIS A 270 -3.14 13.58 1.79
C HIS A 270 -3.62 14.31 0.55
N TYR A 271 -4.91 14.68 0.51
CA TYR A 271 -5.47 15.50 -0.55
C TYR A 271 -4.65 16.77 -0.78
N GLU A 272 -4.38 17.53 0.29
CA GLU A 272 -3.68 18.80 0.19
C GLU A 272 -2.20 18.60 -0.16
N LYS A 273 -1.53 17.57 0.40
CA LYS A 273 -0.17 17.18 -0.01
C LYS A 273 -0.11 16.90 -1.51
N PHE A 274 -1.02 16.10 -2.04
CA PHE A 274 -1.07 15.81 -3.48
C PHE A 274 -1.40 17.04 -4.32
N LEU A 275 -2.29 17.91 -3.85
CA LEU A 275 -2.64 19.16 -4.53
C LEU A 275 -1.46 20.12 -4.62
N ARG A 276 -0.70 20.28 -3.53
CA ARG A 276 0.54 21.07 -3.48
C ARG A 276 1.60 20.53 -4.44
N ILE A 277 1.81 19.21 -4.44
CA ILE A 277 2.71 18.53 -5.39
C ILE A 277 2.26 18.81 -6.84
N GLN A 278 0.97 18.66 -7.14
CA GLN A 278 0.42 18.87 -8.48
C GLN A 278 0.55 20.33 -8.95
N ARG A 279 0.32 21.30 -8.05
CA ARG A 279 0.52 22.74 -8.31
C ARG A 279 1.99 23.10 -8.46
N GLY A 280 2.89 22.22 -8.05
CA GLY A 280 4.33 22.47 -8.01
C GLY A 280 4.72 23.40 -6.86
N GLU A 281 3.94 23.42 -5.78
CA GLU A 281 4.30 24.05 -4.50
C GLU A 281 5.31 23.20 -3.71
N GLU A 282 5.49 21.95 -4.10
CA GLU A 282 6.56 21.07 -3.66
C GLU A 282 7.35 20.56 -4.87
N GLY A 283 8.68 20.51 -4.75
CA GLY A 283 9.60 20.10 -5.81
C GLY A 283 10.59 19.08 -5.28
N ILE A 284 11.34 18.46 -6.18
CA ILE A 284 12.45 17.58 -5.75
C ILE A 284 13.57 18.48 -5.22
N GLY A 285 14.18 18.07 -4.10
CA GLY A 285 15.26 18.83 -3.44
C GLY A 285 14.78 20.01 -2.58
N ALA A 286 13.52 20.44 -2.72
CA ALA A 286 12.95 21.58 -2.00
C ALA A 286 12.85 21.35 -0.48
N VAL A 287 13.19 22.35 0.34
CA VAL A 287 12.88 22.36 1.79
C VAL A 287 11.45 22.90 1.98
N ASP A 288 10.76 22.45 3.03
CA ASP A 288 9.41 22.92 3.36
C ASP A 288 9.35 24.47 3.38
N GLY A 289 8.66 25.07 2.41
CA GLY A 289 8.51 26.52 2.27
C GLY A 289 9.61 27.27 1.50
N ASP A 290 10.62 26.59 0.97
CA ASP A 290 11.68 27.17 0.12
C ASP A 290 11.40 26.97 -1.39
N LYS A 291 12.22 27.60 -2.25
CA LYS A 291 12.08 27.51 -3.71
C LYS A 291 12.29 26.08 -4.24
N HIS A 292 11.52 25.71 -5.25
CA HIS A 292 11.64 24.44 -5.98
C HIS A 292 12.96 24.36 -6.74
N GLU A 293 13.71 23.27 -6.54
CA GLU A 293 14.93 23.03 -7.32
C GLU A 293 14.59 22.39 -8.68
N ILE A 294 13.71 21.39 -8.70
CA ILE A 294 13.29 20.68 -9.92
C ILE A 294 11.78 20.35 -9.87
N SER A 295 11.07 20.59 -10.98
CA SER A 295 9.66 20.19 -11.17
C SER A 295 9.53 18.68 -11.36
N ILE A 296 8.46 18.05 -10.86
CA ILE A 296 8.26 16.60 -10.98
C ILE A 296 8.09 16.10 -12.42
N ASP A 297 7.70 16.97 -13.35
CA ASP A 297 7.59 16.64 -14.78
C ASP A 297 8.90 16.84 -15.55
N ASP A 298 9.96 17.31 -14.88
CA ASP A 298 11.27 17.43 -15.50
C ASP A 298 11.86 16.03 -15.77
N PRO A 299 12.43 15.74 -16.94
CA PRO A 299 13.09 14.46 -17.21
C PRO A 299 14.23 14.11 -16.23
N GLU A 300 14.82 15.09 -15.55
CA GLU A 300 15.82 14.90 -14.50
C GLU A 300 15.21 14.51 -13.14
N ALA A 301 13.91 14.74 -12.94
CA ALA A 301 13.18 14.43 -11.72
C ALA A 301 13.01 12.92 -11.48
N THR A 302 12.70 12.17 -12.55
CA THR A 302 12.29 10.78 -12.46
C THR A 302 12.98 9.89 -13.49
N TRP A 303 13.05 8.59 -13.19
CA TRP A 303 13.37 7.55 -14.16
C TRP A 303 12.13 7.29 -15.03
N PRO A 304 12.28 7.17 -16.37
CA PRO A 304 11.18 6.84 -17.26
C PRO A 304 10.86 5.34 -17.17
N VAL A 305 10.08 4.96 -16.16
CA VAL A 305 9.78 3.56 -15.81
C VAL A 305 8.60 2.98 -16.61
N VAL A 306 8.58 1.64 -16.78
CA VAL A 306 7.50 0.89 -17.43
C VAL A 306 6.22 0.95 -16.60
N SER A 307 5.12 1.45 -17.18
CA SER A 307 3.82 1.46 -16.51
C SER A 307 3.19 0.07 -16.43
N ASP A 308 2.56 -0.24 -15.30
CA ASP A 308 1.86 -1.50 -15.03
C ASP A 308 2.69 -2.75 -15.43
N PRO A 309 3.97 -2.88 -14.98
CA PRO A 309 4.82 -3.99 -15.39
C PRO A 309 4.34 -5.31 -14.77
N SER A 310 4.54 -6.42 -15.48
CA SER A 310 4.43 -7.78 -14.96
C SER A 310 5.76 -8.52 -15.13
N VAL A 311 6.03 -9.51 -14.26
CA VAL A 311 7.21 -10.38 -14.41
C VAL A 311 7.23 -11.05 -15.79
N ASP A 312 6.07 -11.47 -16.29
CA ASP A 312 5.92 -12.15 -17.60
C ASP A 312 6.32 -11.24 -18.78
N ASP A 313 6.32 -9.91 -18.62
CA ASP A 313 6.75 -8.97 -19.66
C ASP A 313 8.27 -9.05 -19.95
N PHE A 314 9.04 -9.70 -19.06
CA PHE A 314 10.50 -9.71 -19.08
C PHE A 314 11.11 -11.11 -19.20
N ASP A 315 10.37 -12.12 -19.68
CA ASP A 315 10.86 -13.47 -19.92
C ASP A 315 12.12 -13.52 -20.81
N ASP A 316 12.24 -12.58 -21.76
CA ASP A 316 13.40 -12.44 -22.65
C ASP A 316 14.59 -11.67 -22.03
N GLN A 317 14.42 -11.20 -20.79
CA GLN A 317 15.36 -10.34 -20.06
C GLN A 317 15.63 -10.91 -18.65
N PRO A 318 16.47 -11.96 -18.54
CA PRO A 318 16.64 -12.74 -17.31
C PRO A 318 17.11 -11.90 -16.12
N GLY A 319 17.86 -10.82 -16.35
CA GLY A 319 18.20 -9.86 -15.31
C GLY A 319 16.97 -9.19 -14.71
N VAL A 320 16.18 -8.49 -15.53
CA VAL A 320 14.98 -7.78 -15.06
C VAL A 320 13.98 -8.75 -14.44
N HIS A 321 13.75 -9.89 -15.09
CA HIS A 321 12.86 -10.94 -14.58
C HIS A 321 13.29 -11.44 -13.18
N SER A 322 14.57 -11.81 -13.01
CA SER A 322 15.06 -12.31 -11.71
C SER A 322 14.98 -11.25 -10.61
N LEU A 323 15.30 -10.00 -10.92
CA LEU A 323 15.24 -8.90 -9.95
C LEU A 323 13.79 -8.55 -9.55
N MET A 324 12.87 -8.54 -10.51
CA MET A 324 11.45 -8.29 -10.26
C MET A 324 10.80 -9.43 -9.48
N THR A 325 11.16 -10.68 -9.80
CA THR A 325 10.72 -11.87 -9.04
C THR A 325 11.19 -11.79 -7.59
N LEU A 326 12.45 -11.42 -7.36
CA LEU A 326 12.99 -11.22 -6.01
C LEU A 326 12.25 -10.12 -5.25
N PHE A 327 11.93 -8.99 -5.91
CA PHE A 327 11.13 -7.93 -5.31
C PHE A 327 9.76 -8.44 -4.87
N ASN A 328 9.03 -9.12 -5.76
CA ASN A 328 7.69 -9.63 -5.48
C ASN A 328 7.72 -10.66 -4.34
N ALA A 329 8.71 -11.53 -4.32
CA ALA A 329 8.90 -12.45 -3.21
C ALA A 329 9.18 -11.72 -1.89
N ALA A 330 10.06 -10.71 -1.88
CA ALA A 330 10.34 -9.92 -0.67
C ALA A 330 9.11 -9.13 -0.18
N TYR A 331 8.29 -8.63 -1.11
CA TYR A 331 7.04 -7.95 -0.81
C TYR A 331 6.04 -8.92 -0.16
N CYS A 332 5.79 -10.07 -0.78
CA CYS A 332 4.95 -11.12 -0.21
C CYS A 332 5.46 -11.66 1.13
N TYR A 333 6.78 -11.73 1.31
CA TYR A 333 7.38 -12.12 2.58
C TYR A 333 7.12 -11.09 3.68
N THR A 334 7.09 -9.80 3.33
CA THR A 334 6.69 -8.73 4.27
C THR A 334 5.25 -8.94 4.73
N LEU A 335 4.34 -9.30 3.82
CA LEU A 335 2.95 -9.62 4.17
C LEU A 335 2.82 -10.90 5.01
N CYS A 336 3.58 -11.96 4.68
CA CYS A 336 3.68 -13.16 5.53
C CYS A 336 4.14 -12.79 6.95
N MET A 337 5.08 -11.86 7.07
CA MET A 337 5.60 -11.41 8.35
C MET A 337 4.56 -10.61 9.12
N LEU A 338 3.76 -9.78 8.47
CA LEU A 338 2.62 -9.10 9.10
C LEU A 338 1.63 -10.13 9.66
N ASP A 339 1.24 -11.12 8.87
CA ASP A 339 0.37 -12.22 9.35
C ASP A 339 0.97 -12.92 10.56
N GLU A 340 2.28 -13.21 10.54
CA GLU A 340 2.96 -13.85 11.66
C GLU A 340 3.02 -12.93 12.90
N VAL A 341 3.35 -11.64 12.76
CA VAL A 341 3.32 -10.65 13.86
C VAL A 341 1.96 -10.68 14.56
N TYR A 342 0.90 -10.74 13.79
CA TYR A 342 -0.48 -10.65 14.26
C TYR A 342 -1.01 -11.90 14.96
N ARG A 343 -0.33 -13.05 14.80
CA ARG A 343 -0.59 -14.26 15.60
C ARG A 343 -0.03 -14.19 17.02
N HIS A 344 0.93 -13.29 17.29
CA HIS A 344 1.56 -13.17 18.60
C HIS A 344 0.97 -12.03 19.43
N SER A 345 0.74 -12.28 20.72
CA SER A 345 0.40 -11.24 21.68
C SER A 345 1.62 -10.37 22.01
N THR A 346 1.41 -9.11 22.42
CA THR A 346 2.47 -8.27 23.00
C THR A 346 2.93 -8.72 24.39
N ASP A 347 2.28 -9.70 25.00
CA ASP A 347 2.64 -10.25 26.31
C ASP A 347 3.62 -11.44 26.18
N ASP A 348 4.40 -11.47 25.10
CA ASP A 348 5.40 -12.50 24.78
C ASP A 348 6.81 -12.17 25.28
N VAL A 349 6.94 -11.15 26.13
CA VAL A 349 8.22 -10.71 26.69
C VAL A 349 8.68 -11.72 27.74
N VAL A 350 9.84 -12.31 27.51
CA VAL A 350 10.51 -13.22 28.45
C VAL A 350 11.93 -12.74 28.73
N THR A 351 12.40 -12.94 29.96
CA THR A 351 13.79 -12.65 30.34
C THR A 351 14.65 -13.87 30.03
N LYS A 352 15.76 -13.68 29.32
CA LYS A 352 16.72 -14.73 28.99
C LYS A 352 18.15 -14.31 29.39
N PRO A 353 18.98 -15.23 29.90
CA PRO A 353 20.39 -14.94 30.11
C PRO A 353 21.11 -14.74 28.77
N TYR A 354 21.95 -13.72 28.68
CA TYR A 354 22.77 -13.48 27.51
C TYR A 354 23.95 -14.47 27.51
N PRO A 355 24.15 -15.26 26.43
CA PRO A 355 25.14 -16.32 26.41
C PRO A 355 26.54 -15.86 26.83
N GLY A 356 27.12 -16.53 27.83
CA GLY A 356 28.49 -16.27 28.31
C GLY A 356 28.62 -15.05 29.24
N THR A 357 27.52 -14.52 29.77
CA THR A 357 27.53 -13.40 30.73
C THR A 357 26.48 -13.59 31.83
N ASP A 358 26.63 -12.90 32.97
CA ASP A 358 25.61 -12.83 34.02
C ASP A 358 24.47 -11.85 33.69
N ARG A 359 24.46 -11.29 32.48
CA ARG A 359 23.47 -10.31 32.05
C ARG A 359 22.20 -11.00 31.58
N GLU A 360 21.05 -10.47 31.98
CA GLU A 360 19.76 -10.86 31.45
C GLU A 360 19.24 -9.84 30.42
N GLU A 361 18.58 -10.33 29.38
CA GLU A 361 17.97 -9.51 28.33
C GLU A 361 16.49 -9.88 28.13
N HIS A 362 15.68 -8.87 27.81
CA HIS A 362 14.28 -9.08 27.45
C HIS A 362 14.17 -9.50 25.98
N PHE A 363 13.51 -10.61 25.74
CA PHE A 363 13.24 -11.16 24.43
C PHE A 363 11.74 -11.17 24.15
N SER A 364 11.34 -10.69 22.98
CA SER A 364 9.97 -10.78 22.46
C SER A 364 10.05 -11.19 21.00
N ARG A 365 9.39 -12.30 20.64
CA ARG A 365 9.34 -12.78 19.26
C ARG A 365 8.57 -11.80 18.40
N ARG A 366 7.43 -11.31 18.88
CA ARG A 366 6.63 -10.28 18.21
C ARG A 366 7.46 -9.03 17.94
N TYR A 367 8.18 -8.52 18.93
CA TYR A 367 9.05 -7.35 18.73
C TYR A 367 10.17 -7.62 17.73
N GLY A 368 10.76 -8.82 17.77
CA GLY A 368 11.72 -9.27 16.76
C GLY A 368 11.13 -9.20 15.36
N LEU A 369 9.93 -9.74 15.15
CA LEU A 369 9.21 -9.69 13.87
C LEU A 369 8.87 -8.25 13.45
N GLU A 370 8.41 -7.40 14.36
CA GLU A 370 8.17 -5.97 14.10
C GLU A 370 9.43 -5.25 13.60
N ARG A 371 10.61 -5.57 14.19
CA ARG A 371 11.90 -5.02 13.74
C ARG A 371 12.35 -5.60 12.40
N ASN A 372 12.09 -6.89 12.16
CA ASN A 372 12.36 -7.52 10.86
C ASN A 372 11.49 -6.92 9.75
N GLY A 373 10.25 -6.53 10.05
CA GLY A 373 9.36 -5.85 9.11
C GLY A 373 9.94 -4.51 8.63
N VAL A 374 10.52 -3.72 9.54
CA VAL A 374 11.24 -2.49 9.17
C VAL A 374 12.49 -2.81 8.36
N ALA A 375 13.24 -3.85 8.76
CA ALA A 375 14.47 -4.26 8.08
C ALA A 375 14.23 -4.73 6.65
N ILE A 376 13.16 -5.49 6.37
CA ILE A 376 12.85 -5.92 5.00
C ILE A 376 12.41 -4.74 4.12
N MET A 377 11.61 -3.80 4.65
CA MET A 377 11.19 -2.61 3.89
C MET A 377 12.38 -1.73 3.49
N GLN A 378 13.28 -1.43 4.44
CA GLN A 378 14.40 -0.50 4.22
C GLN A 378 15.65 -1.17 3.63
N GLY A 379 15.97 -2.39 4.07
CA GLY A 379 17.21 -3.08 3.74
C GLY A 379 17.10 -4.08 2.57
N VAL A 380 15.89 -4.42 2.14
CA VAL A 380 15.67 -5.39 1.05
C VAL A 380 14.81 -4.78 -0.06
N LEU A 381 13.56 -4.39 0.23
CA LEU A 381 12.62 -3.89 -0.78
C LEU A 381 13.11 -2.61 -1.45
N TYR A 382 13.47 -1.58 -0.67
CA TYR A 382 13.91 -0.31 -1.25
C TYR A 382 15.16 -0.45 -2.14
N PRO A 383 16.25 -1.13 -1.71
CA PRO A 383 17.42 -1.35 -2.58
C PRO A 383 17.11 -2.13 -3.87
N ILE A 384 16.23 -3.14 -3.80
CA ILE A 384 15.81 -3.88 -5.01
C ILE A 384 15.00 -2.97 -5.93
N ALA A 385 14.07 -2.17 -5.39
CA ALA A 385 13.31 -1.19 -6.17
C ALA A 385 14.22 -0.17 -6.84
N GLN A 386 15.22 0.35 -6.13
CA GLN A 386 16.23 1.25 -6.72
C GLN A 386 17.02 0.58 -7.85
N ALA A 387 17.42 -0.68 -7.67
CA ALA A 387 18.08 -1.43 -8.73
C ALA A 387 17.17 -1.62 -9.96
N LEU A 388 15.88 -1.88 -9.76
CA LEU A 388 14.91 -1.96 -10.86
C LEU A 388 14.79 -0.62 -11.61
N VAL A 389 14.47 0.49 -10.91
CA VAL A 389 14.24 1.79 -11.56
C VAL A 389 15.48 2.40 -12.20
N THR A 390 16.68 1.95 -11.83
CA THR A 390 17.93 2.36 -12.49
C THR A 390 18.32 1.44 -13.64
N THR A 391 17.68 0.28 -13.77
CA THR A 391 17.96 -0.69 -14.85
C THR A 391 17.22 -0.32 -16.13
N ARG A 392 17.97 0.11 -17.14
CA ARG A 392 17.43 0.42 -18.46
C ARG A 392 17.15 -0.86 -19.26
N ILE A 393 15.97 -0.92 -19.87
CA ILE A 393 15.52 -2.05 -20.69
C ILE A 393 16.14 -1.96 -22.09
N PRO A 394 16.94 -2.96 -22.52
CA PRO A 394 17.70 -2.89 -23.76
C PRO A 394 16.89 -3.25 -25.03
N GLY A 395 15.77 -3.96 -24.88
CA GLY A 395 15.00 -4.54 -25.99
C GLY A 395 13.51 -4.72 -25.67
N GLY A 396 12.78 -5.39 -26.58
CA GLY A 396 11.35 -5.66 -26.42
C GLY A 396 10.44 -4.42 -26.56
N ALA A 397 9.18 -4.58 -26.14
CA ALA A 397 8.16 -3.53 -26.21
C ALA A 397 8.51 -2.29 -25.35
N TRP A 398 9.31 -2.50 -24.31
CA TRP A 398 9.67 -1.49 -23.31
C TRP A 398 11.06 -0.87 -23.53
N LYS A 399 11.67 -1.09 -24.70
CA LYS A 399 13.02 -0.62 -25.02
C LYS A 399 13.20 0.86 -24.73
N GLY A 400 14.24 1.18 -23.96
CA GLY A 400 14.62 2.55 -23.65
C GLY A 400 13.99 3.11 -22.37
N LEU A 401 12.97 2.46 -21.83
CA LEU A 401 12.43 2.71 -20.49
C LEU A 401 13.27 1.99 -19.42
N HIS A 402 12.91 2.21 -18.17
CA HIS A 402 13.51 1.58 -17.00
C HIS A 402 12.56 0.54 -16.40
N ALA A 403 13.12 -0.55 -15.86
CA ALA A 403 12.34 -1.53 -15.12
C ALA A 403 11.75 -0.91 -13.84
N ALA A 404 10.75 -1.55 -13.25
CA ALA A 404 10.15 -1.10 -12.00
C ALA A 404 9.45 -2.26 -11.29
N PRO A 405 9.17 -2.15 -9.98
CA PRO A 405 8.48 -3.21 -9.25
C PRO A 405 7.05 -3.44 -9.74
N SER A 406 6.60 -4.70 -9.79
CA SER A 406 5.22 -5.05 -10.17
C SER A 406 4.28 -5.32 -8.99
N PHE A 407 4.83 -5.60 -7.79
CA PHE A 407 4.06 -5.93 -6.58
C PHE A 407 3.14 -7.15 -6.74
N GLU A 408 3.48 -8.07 -7.64
CA GLU A 408 2.68 -9.25 -7.90
C GLU A 408 2.78 -10.28 -6.78
N PHE A 409 1.75 -11.12 -6.64
CA PHE A 409 1.75 -12.24 -5.72
C PHE A 409 2.82 -13.26 -6.12
N TYR A 410 3.77 -13.54 -5.21
CA TYR A 410 4.71 -14.64 -5.30
C TYR A 410 4.23 -15.82 -4.47
N ASP A 411 4.14 -17.00 -5.10
CA ASP A 411 3.63 -18.21 -4.44
C ASP A 411 4.75 -19.03 -3.78
N PHE A 412 4.94 -18.82 -2.48
CA PHE A 412 5.91 -19.58 -1.68
C PHE A 412 5.59 -21.08 -1.55
N SER A 413 4.36 -21.52 -1.87
CA SER A 413 3.97 -22.93 -1.71
C SER A 413 4.56 -23.84 -2.80
N LYS A 414 4.99 -23.27 -3.93
CA LYS A 414 5.51 -24.03 -5.09
C LYS A 414 6.84 -24.76 -4.81
N ALA A 415 7.61 -24.33 -3.81
CA ALA A 415 8.88 -24.95 -3.45
C ALA A 415 8.77 -25.67 -2.08
N GLU A 416 8.15 -26.84 -2.08
CA GLU A 416 7.76 -27.62 -0.88
C GLU A 416 8.92 -27.93 0.09
N ASN A 417 10.17 -28.00 -0.40
CA ASN A 417 11.35 -28.35 0.40
C ASN A 417 12.19 -27.14 0.85
N ARG A 418 11.67 -25.91 0.70
CA ARG A 418 12.41 -24.68 1.00
C ARG A 418 11.55 -23.77 1.87
N THR A 419 12.12 -23.29 2.98
CA THR A 419 11.47 -22.23 3.78
C THR A 419 11.30 -20.97 2.93
N LYS A 420 10.34 -20.10 3.29
CA LYS A 420 10.12 -18.84 2.55
C LYS A 420 11.40 -18.00 2.50
N LYS A 421 12.16 -17.97 3.61
CA LYS A 421 13.46 -17.28 3.69
C LYS A 421 14.49 -17.92 2.76
N GLN A 422 14.58 -19.24 2.72
CA GLN A 422 15.50 -19.92 1.82
C GLN A 422 15.16 -19.65 0.36
N GLN A 423 13.87 -19.59 0.00
CA GLN A 423 13.45 -19.17 -1.34
C GLN A 423 13.89 -17.74 -1.67
N LEU A 424 13.81 -16.79 -0.73
CA LEU A 424 14.36 -15.44 -0.92
C LEU A 424 15.88 -15.46 -1.15
N VAL A 425 16.62 -16.28 -0.40
CA VAL A 425 18.06 -16.45 -0.60
C VAL A 425 18.35 -16.99 -1.99
N ASP A 426 17.66 -18.05 -2.41
CA ASP A 426 17.84 -18.69 -3.72
C ASP A 426 17.50 -17.73 -4.88
N LEU A 427 16.45 -16.91 -4.73
CA LEU A 427 16.11 -15.85 -5.68
C LEU A 427 17.16 -14.72 -5.70
N CYS A 428 17.71 -14.36 -4.54
CA CYS A 428 18.76 -13.35 -4.45
C CYS A 428 20.05 -13.83 -5.11
N GLU A 429 20.46 -15.08 -4.92
CA GLU A 429 21.57 -15.72 -5.63
C GLU A 429 21.36 -15.64 -7.15
N THR A 430 20.15 -15.94 -7.62
CA THR A 430 19.79 -15.84 -9.04
C THR A 430 19.96 -14.41 -9.56
N ALA A 431 19.44 -13.40 -8.84
CA ALA A 431 19.56 -12.00 -9.23
C ALA A 431 21.01 -11.48 -9.19
N LEU A 432 21.84 -11.97 -8.26
CA LEU A 432 23.25 -11.57 -8.11
C LEU A 432 24.11 -11.89 -9.34
N HIS A 433 23.76 -12.93 -10.10
CA HIS A 433 24.44 -13.23 -11.37
C HIS A 433 24.33 -12.09 -12.39
N HIS A 434 23.24 -11.32 -12.34
CA HIS A 434 22.97 -10.19 -13.21
C HIS A 434 23.29 -8.84 -12.54
N PHE A 435 23.12 -8.75 -11.22
CA PHE A 435 23.32 -7.54 -10.44
C PHE A 435 24.27 -7.79 -9.25
N PRO A 436 25.60 -7.85 -9.47
CA PRO A 436 26.56 -8.06 -8.40
C PRO A 436 26.51 -7.00 -7.28
N ALA A 437 25.98 -5.81 -7.58
CA ALA A 437 25.81 -4.72 -6.62
C ALA A 437 24.82 -5.04 -5.48
N LEU A 438 23.98 -6.07 -5.61
CA LEU A 438 23.09 -6.51 -4.54
C LEU A 438 23.84 -7.31 -3.45
N GLY A 439 25.09 -7.70 -3.71
CA GLY A 439 25.90 -8.54 -2.84
C GLY A 439 26.81 -7.75 -1.90
N GLY A 440 27.74 -8.46 -1.26
CA GLY A 440 28.73 -7.86 -0.36
C GLY A 440 28.34 -7.88 1.13
N PRO A 441 29.25 -7.45 2.02
CA PRO A 441 29.12 -7.60 3.46
C PRO A 441 27.98 -6.79 4.08
N ASP A 442 27.40 -5.83 3.36
CA ASP A 442 26.22 -5.08 3.76
C ASP A 442 25.11 -5.10 2.69
N GLY A 443 25.22 -5.99 1.71
CA GLY A 443 24.27 -6.12 0.60
C GLY A 443 22.95 -6.80 0.98
N ILE A 444 22.00 -6.79 0.03
CA ILE A 444 20.66 -7.39 0.17
C ILE A 444 20.74 -8.86 0.58
N GLN A 445 21.71 -9.62 0.05
CA GLN A 445 21.92 -11.03 0.41
C GLN A 445 22.10 -11.22 1.92
N ARG A 446 22.90 -10.36 2.58
CA ARG A 446 23.09 -10.40 4.03
C ARG A 446 21.84 -9.97 4.76
N GLN A 447 21.15 -8.92 4.30
CA GLN A 447 19.91 -8.45 4.91
C GLN A 447 18.84 -9.55 4.93
N ILE A 448 18.69 -10.29 3.82
CA ILE A 448 17.82 -11.48 3.75
C ILE A 448 18.27 -12.55 4.75
N GLY A 449 19.58 -12.79 4.87
CA GLY A 449 20.14 -13.73 5.85
C GLY A 449 19.82 -13.40 7.31
N LEU A 450 19.62 -12.11 7.63
CA LEU A 450 19.25 -11.63 8.97
C LEU A 450 17.75 -11.72 9.27
N LEU A 451 16.91 -11.98 8.26
CA LEU A 451 15.46 -12.07 8.44
C LEU A 451 15.07 -13.25 9.35
N ALA A 452 14.04 -13.07 10.17
CA ALA A 452 13.47 -14.13 10.99
C ALA A 452 12.77 -15.19 10.12
N ASP A 453 12.99 -16.49 10.38
CA ASP A 453 12.25 -17.55 9.71
C ASP A 453 10.77 -17.55 10.14
N ILE A 454 9.85 -17.54 9.14
CA ILE A 454 8.39 -17.46 9.28
C ILE A 454 7.62 -18.48 8.45
#